data_AF-A0A348P2D6-F1
#
_entry.id   AF-A0A348P2D6-F1
#
_cell.length_a   1.000
_cell.length_b   1.000
_cell.length_c   1.000
_cell.angle_alpha   90.00
_cell.angle_beta   90.00
_cell.angle_gamma   90.00
#
_symmetry.space_group_name_H-M   'P 1'
#
loop_
_entity.id
_entity.type
_entity.pdbx_description
1 polymer ?
#
loop_
_entity_poly.entity_id
_entity_poly.type
_entity_poly.pdbx_seq_one_letter_code
_entity_poly.pdbx_strand_id
1 'polypeptide(L)' 'MKFNPSLKNVLKDHMSRYSLVIATAKRAREISEEAEKNGEILTEKTVSLALEEIVDGKVRVVEPEEIRNI' A
#
# COMPACT_ATOMS: atom_id res chain seq x y z
N MET A 1 2.59 -9.46 -16.46
CA MET A 1 1.61 -9.15 -15.40
C MET A 1 1.23 -7.67 -15.52
N LYS A 2 -0.04 -7.37 -15.81
CA LYS A 2 -0.53 -5.99 -15.99
C LYS A 2 -0.66 -5.35 -14.60
N PHE A 3 0.29 -4.48 -14.26
CA PHE A 3 0.25 -3.64 -13.06
C PHE A 3 -0.73 -2.50 -13.30
N ASN A 4 -2.03 -2.80 -13.29
CA ASN A 4 -3.05 -1.76 -13.27
C ASN A 4 -4.26 -2.28 -12.47
N PRO A 5 -4.08 -2.61 -11.17
CA PRO A 5 -5.24 -2.73 -10.30
C PRO A 5 -6.01 -1.41 -10.44
N SER A 6 -7.33 -1.48 -10.59
CA SER A 6 -8.15 -0.29 -10.81
C SER A 6 -8.04 0.62 -9.59
N LEU A 7 -7.06 1.53 -9.62
CA LEU A 7 -6.76 2.51 -8.57
C LEU A 7 -7.97 3.40 -8.28
N LYS A 8 -8.97 3.39 -9.17
CA LYS A 8 -10.27 4.04 -9.00
C LYS A 8 -10.96 3.66 -7.71
N ASN A 9 -10.78 2.44 -7.19
CA ASN A 9 -11.41 2.04 -5.94
C ASN A 9 -10.71 2.65 -4.72
N VAL A 10 -9.38 2.78 -4.76
CA VAL A 10 -8.57 3.36 -3.69
C VAL A 10 -8.66 4.89 -3.65
N LEU A 11 -8.78 5.51 -4.84
CA LEU A 11 -8.92 6.97 -4.98
C LEU A 11 -10.32 7.49 -4.62
N LYS A 12 -11.31 6.60 -4.37
CA LYS A 12 -12.66 7.01 -3.95
C LYS A 12 -12.71 7.54 -2.52
N ASP A 13 -11.77 7.14 -1.66
CA ASP A 13 -11.74 7.54 -0.24
C ASP A 13 -10.95 8.83 0.00
N HIS A 14 -10.92 9.76 -0.97
CA HIS A 14 -10.19 11.03 -0.90
C HIS A 14 -8.66 10.92 -0.74
N MET A 15 -8.08 9.73 -0.92
CA MET A 15 -6.65 9.54 -0.78
C MET A 15 -5.89 10.20 -1.94
N SER A 16 -4.90 11.04 -1.62
CA SER A 16 -4.01 11.60 -2.63
C SER A 16 -3.17 10.50 -3.28
N ARG A 17 -2.85 10.67 -4.58
CA ARG A 17 -1.92 9.77 -5.29
C ARG A 17 -0.56 9.69 -4.60
N TYR A 18 -0.11 10.80 -4.02
CA TYR A 18 1.14 10.82 -3.24
C TYR A 18 1.02 9.97 -1.98
N SER A 19 -0.08 10.11 -1.24
CA SER A 19 -0.35 9.30 -0.04
C SER A 19 -0.46 7.83 -0.34
N LEU A 20 -1.07 7.46 -1.47
CA LEU A 20 -1.10 6.06 -1.94
C LEU A 20 0.32 5.51 -2.16
N VAL A 21 1.19 6.26 -2.84
CA VAL A 21 2.58 5.83 -3.07
C VAL A 21 3.33 5.68 -1.75
N ILE A 22 3.20 6.66 -0.85
CA ILE A 22 3.86 6.63 0.46
C ILE A 22 3.35 5.47 1.31
N ALA A 23 2.03 5.25 1.35
CA ALA A 23 1.42 4.15 2.09
C ALA A 23 1.85 2.79 1.55
N THR A 24 1.86 2.62 0.22
CA THR A 24 2.34 1.40 -0.44
C THR A 24 3.81 1.13 -0.09
N ALA A 25 4.66 2.15 -0.12
CA ALA A 25 6.08 2.02 0.21
C ALA A 25 6.31 1.67 1.69
N LYS A 26 5.54 2.28 2.60
CA LYS A 26 5.58 1.94 4.03
C LYS A 26 5.16 0.50 4.25
N ARG A 27 4.01 0.11 3.72
CA ARG A 27 3.46 -1.24 3.89
C ARG A 27 4.37 -2.32 3.26
N ALA A 28 4.98 -2.04 2.11
CA ALA A 28 5.93 -2.96 1.50
C ALA A 28 7.17 -3.22 2.37
N ARG A 29 7.64 -2.22 3.14
CA ARG A 29 8.73 -2.41 4.11
C ARG A 29 8.30 -3.29 5.27
N GLU A 30 7.13 -3.02 5.84
CA GLU A 30 6.56 -3.84 6.94
C GLU A 30 6.46 -5.32 6.53
N ILE A 31 5.91 -5.61 5.34
CA ILE A 31 5.80 -6.98 4.83
C ILE A 31 7.18 -7.63 4.69
N SER A 32 8.17 -6.87 4.21
CA SER A 32 9.55 -7.36 4.07
C SER A 32 10.18 -7.69 5.43
N GLU A 33 10.02 -6.80 6.41
CA GLU A 33 10.57 -6.96 7.76
C GLU A 33 9.88 -8.10 8.50
N GLU A 34 8.56 -8.24 8.36
CA GLU A 34 7.79 -9.36 8.91
C GLU A 34 8.25 -10.69 8.33
N ALA A 35 8.42 -10.77 7.01
CA ALA A 35 8.91 -11.97 6.35
C ALA A 35 10.33 -12.34 6.78
N GLU A 36 11.24 -11.36 6.86
CA GLU A 36 12.60 -11.57 7.34
C GLU A 36 12.62 -12.07 8.80
N LYS A 37 11.83 -11.45 9.67
CA LYS A 37 11.72 -11.82 11.09
C LYS A 37 11.14 -13.22 11.28
N ASN A 38 10.19 -13.62 10.43
CA ASN A 38 9.56 -14.93 10.48
C ASN A 38 10.37 -16.01 9.71
N GLY A 39 11.41 -15.62 8.99
CA GLY A 39 12.18 -16.51 8.11
C GLY A 39 11.38 -16.98 6.89
N GLU A 40 10.35 -16.22 6.49
CA GLU A 40 9.50 -16.52 5.34
C GLU A 40 10.15 -16.05 4.03
N ILE A 41 10.16 -16.93 3.03
CA ILE A 41 10.62 -16.59 1.69
C ILE A 41 9.42 -16.06 0.88
N LEU A 42 9.43 -14.76 0.61
CA LEU A 42 8.42 -14.14 -0.25
C LEU A 42 8.68 -14.47 -1.73
N THR A 43 7.72 -15.14 -2.37
CA THR A 43 7.74 -15.40 -3.81
C THR A 43 7.22 -14.22 -4.64
N GLU A 44 6.39 -13.37 -4.02
CA GLU A 44 5.83 -12.19 -4.64
C GLU A 44 6.55 -10.92 -4.17
N LYS A 45 6.51 -9.88 -5.01
CA LYS A 45 7.12 -8.60 -4.67
C LYS A 45 6.31 -7.93 -3.56
N THR A 46 6.98 -7.54 -2.48
CA THR A 46 6.39 -6.81 -1.34
C THR A 46 5.56 -5.59 -1.75
N VAL A 47 6.00 -4.86 -2.78
CA VAL A 47 5.26 -3.71 -3.34
C VAL A 47 3.93 -4.11 -3.98
N SER A 48 3.86 -5.30 -4.59
CA SER A 48 2.62 -5.80 -5.20
C SER A 48 1.64 -6.24 -4.11
N LEU A 49 2.12 -7.01 -3.13
CA LEU A 49 1.35 -7.41 -1.96
C LEU A 49 0.79 -6.20 -1.21
N ALA A 50 1.62 -5.21 -0.93
CA ALA A 50 1.21 -3.97 -0.26
C ALA A 50 0.12 -3.21 -1.03
N LEU A 51 0.27 -3.09 -2.35
CA LEU A 51 -0.72 -2.41 -3.18
C LEU A 51 -2.05 -3.18 -3.19
N GLU A 52 -2.00 -4.51 -3.28
CA GLU A 52 -3.19 -5.36 -3.23
C GLU A 52 -3.90 -5.24 -1.88
N GLU A 53 -3.18 -5.28 -0.76
CA GLU A 53 -3.78 -5.09 0.57
C GLU A 53 -4.48 -3.72 0.72
N ILE A 54 -3.89 -2.66 0.14
CA ILE A 54 -4.50 -1.33 0.14
C ILE A 54 -5.73 -1.28 -0.79
N VAL A 55 -5.66 -1.92 -1.97
CA VAL A 55 -6.77 -1.96 -2.94
C VAL A 55 -7.94 -2.82 -2.46
N ASP A 56 -7.66 -3.91 -1.75
CA ASP A 56 -8.63 -4.83 -1.18
C ASP A 56 -9.23 -4.30 0.14
N GLY A 57 -8.76 -3.14 0.62
CA GLY A 57 -9.25 -2.50 1.84
C GLY A 57 -8.79 -3.19 3.13
N LYS A 58 -7.83 -4.11 3.06
CA LYS A 58 -7.22 -4.78 4.22
C LYS A 58 -6.39 -3.80 5.06
N VAL A 59 -5.80 -2.79 4.42
CA VAL A 59 -5.01 -1.75 5.06
C VAL A 59 -5.66 -0.39 4.83
N ARG A 60 -5.96 0.32 5.92
CA ARG A 60 -6.50 1.68 5.86
C ARG A 60 -5.38 2.71 5.94
N VAL A 61 -5.24 3.50 4.88
CA VAL A 61 -4.34 4.64 4.86
C VAL A 61 -5.00 5.81 5.59
N VAL A 62 -4.35 6.32 6.63
CA VAL A 62 -4.79 7.52 7.35
C VAL A 62 -3.84 8.65 7.00
N GLU A 63 -4.34 9.65 6.28
CA GLU A 63 -3.59 10.86 5.99
C GLU A 63 -3.66 11.80 7.22
N PRO A 64 -2.53 12.35 7.69
CA PRO A 64 -2.55 13.40 8.71
C PRO A 64 -3.25 14.64 8.15
N GLU A 65 -4.00 15.36 9.01
CA GLU A 65 -4.84 16.49 8.60
C GLU A 65 -4.08 17.60 7.87
N GLU A 66 -2.78 17.73 8.15
CA GLU A 66 -1.86 18.71 7.54
C GLU A 66 -1.70 18.54 6.02
N ILE A 67 -1.86 17.32 5.49
CA ILE A 67 -1.69 17.01 4.06
C ILE A 67 -3.02 17.12 3.30
N ARG A 68 -4.16 17.14 4.01
CA ARG A 68 -5.50 17.01 3.43
C ARG A 68 -5.96 18.25 2.62
N ASN A 69 -5.23 19.37 2.73
CA ASN A 69 -5.58 20.68 2.16
C ASN A 69 -4.45 21.32 1.32
N ILE A 70 -3.45 20.55 0.85
CA ILE A 70 -2.44 21.05 -0.10
C ILE A 70 -2.82 20.72 -1.53
#